data_AF-A0A928SN72-F1
#
_entry.id   AF-A0A928SN72-F1
#
_cell.length_a   1.000
_cell.length_b   1.000
_cell.length_c   1.000
_cell.angle_alpha   90.00
_cell.angle_beta   90.00
_cell.angle_gamma   90.00
#
_symmetry.space_group_name_H-M   'P 1'
#
loop_
_entity.id
_entity.type
_entity.pdbx_description
1 polymer ?
#
loop_
_entity_poly.entity_id
_entity_poly.type
_entity_poly.pdbx_seq_one_letter_code
_entity_poly.pdbx_strand_id
1 'polypeptide(L)'
;MVGLRGSSCILAGVLIAAGCGGTVSGDGDGTGGAGSGGIGAAGTGASGGSIGGFGGTMITGGTGGVGGTGGVGGKGGTGGTYVDPGCPDAAPPPPIKDCDPFGPNTCPGGEACYPFVQYPTKPCDHELFGAICAPVGTGKQGDPCGAQNCAGGFVCVVTGQGTECVQLCDLFGAAKCPPGLFCVPIDVEGIGGCY
;
A
#
# COMPACT_ATOMS: atom_id res chain seq x y z
N MET A 1 2.15 -46.45 33.61
CA MET A 1 2.74 -47.19 32.49
C MET A 1 3.07 -46.20 31.40
N VAL A 2 4.37 -45.98 31.16
CA VAL A 2 4.91 -44.98 30.23
C VAL A 2 5.06 -45.64 28.86
N GLY A 3 4.40 -45.10 27.84
CA GLY A 3 4.50 -45.56 26.46
C GLY A 3 5.17 -44.51 25.57
N LEU A 4 6.51 -44.52 25.52
CA LEU A 4 7.28 -43.85 24.46
C LEU A 4 7.46 -44.81 23.28
N ARG A 5 6.92 -44.45 22.10
CA ARG A 5 7.38 -44.83 20.75
C ARG A 5 6.94 -43.67 19.84
N GLY A 6 7.79 -42.87 19.21
CA GLY A 6 9.02 -43.19 18.51
C GLY A 6 8.67 -43.44 17.05
N SER A 7 8.75 -42.42 16.19
CA SER A 7 8.86 -42.63 14.74
C SER A 7 9.46 -41.41 14.04
N SER A 8 10.75 -41.55 13.75
CA SER A 8 11.53 -40.70 12.86
C SER A 8 11.02 -40.85 11.42
N CYS A 9 10.66 -39.74 10.77
CA CYS A 9 10.53 -39.70 9.32
C CYS A 9 11.65 -38.82 8.75
N ILE A 10 12.77 -39.51 8.50
CA ILE A 10 13.57 -39.50 7.27
C ILE A 10 13.51 -38.20 6.44
N LEU A 11 14.60 -37.44 6.50
CA LEU A 11 15.05 -36.55 5.43
C LEU A 11 15.27 -37.35 4.14
N ALA A 12 14.59 -37.00 3.07
CA ALA A 12 15.00 -37.30 1.71
C ALA A 12 15.17 -35.97 0.96
N GLY A 13 16.43 -35.55 0.83
CA GLY A 13 16.79 -34.38 0.04
C GLY A 13 16.56 -34.63 -1.45
N VAL A 14 15.96 -33.65 -2.10
CA VAL A 14 15.95 -33.53 -3.56
C VAL A 14 16.51 -32.15 -3.89
N LEU A 15 17.80 -32.10 -4.21
CA LEU A 15 18.41 -30.98 -4.91
C LEU A 15 18.00 -31.08 -6.39
N ILE A 16 17.23 -30.11 -6.89
CA ILE A 16 17.06 -29.89 -8.32
C ILE A 16 17.82 -28.61 -8.68
N ALA A 17 18.92 -28.78 -9.41
CA ALA A 17 19.66 -27.71 -10.06
C ALA A 17 19.37 -27.74 -11.56
N ALA A 18 18.73 -26.69 -12.09
CA ALA A 18 18.68 -26.25 -13.49
C ALA A 18 17.92 -24.91 -13.46
N GLY A 19 18.44 -23.74 -13.83
CA GLY A 19 19.34 -23.40 -14.92
C GLY A 19 18.53 -22.73 -16.03
N CYS A 20 18.54 -21.40 -16.12
CA CYS A 20 18.23 -20.58 -17.31
C CYS A 20 18.71 -19.14 -17.05
N GLY A 21 19.99 -18.87 -17.34
CA GLY A 21 20.51 -17.51 -17.46
C GLY A 21 20.15 -16.97 -18.85
N GLY A 22 19.33 -15.92 -18.88
CA GLY A 22 19.07 -15.13 -20.09
C GLY A 22 19.83 -13.82 -20.02
N THR A 23 20.78 -13.61 -20.92
CA THR A 23 21.42 -12.31 -21.15
C THR A 23 20.51 -11.47 -22.04
N VAL A 24 19.97 -10.37 -21.52
CA VAL A 24 19.32 -9.33 -22.32
C VAL A 24 20.41 -8.50 -23.01
N SER A 25 20.49 -8.62 -24.33
CA SER A 25 21.23 -7.67 -25.17
C SER A 25 20.36 -6.43 -25.32
N GLY A 26 20.80 -5.32 -24.73
CA GLY A 26 20.21 -4.00 -24.98
C GLY A 26 20.90 -3.38 -26.18
N ASP A 27 20.25 -3.44 -27.34
CA ASP A 27 20.60 -2.60 -28.48
C ASP A 27 20.22 -1.15 -28.14
N GLY A 28 21.22 -0.40 -27.71
CA GLY A 28 21.12 1.03 -27.43
C GLY A 28 21.38 1.85 -28.68
N ASP A 29 20.33 2.10 -29.46
CA ASP A 29 20.32 3.15 -30.48
C ASP A 29 19.12 4.07 -30.26
N GLY A 30 19.32 5.02 -29.34
CA GLY A 30 18.34 6.04 -28.97
C GLY A 30 19.02 7.37 -28.73
N THR A 31 19.49 8.02 -29.80
CA THR A 31 19.76 9.46 -29.83
C THR A 31 18.46 10.22 -29.56
N GLY A 32 18.20 10.56 -28.29
CA GLY A 32 17.11 11.43 -27.85
C GLY A 32 17.66 12.51 -26.92
N GLY A 33 17.51 13.77 -27.32
CA GLY A 33 18.31 14.90 -26.88
C GLY A 33 18.27 15.28 -25.40
N ALA A 34 19.34 15.94 -24.96
CA ALA A 34 19.44 16.65 -23.70
C ALA A 34 18.41 17.79 -23.65
N GLY A 35 17.28 17.55 -22.99
CA GLY A 35 16.38 18.60 -22.55
C GLY A 35 16.98 19.32 -21.34
N SER A 36 17.36 20.58 -21.52
CA SER A 36 17.77 21.48 -20.44
C SER A 36 16.63 21.63 -19.42
N GLY A 37 16.97 21.49 -18.15
CA GLY A 37 16.03 21.46 -17.04
C GLY A 37 15.16 22.72 -16.87
N GLY A 38 13.94 22.49 -16.41
CA GLY A 38 13.20 23.42 -15.58
C GLY A 38 13.04 22.79 -14.20
N ILE A 39 13.54 23.46 -13.17
CA ILE A 39 13.32 23.07 -11.77
C ILE A 39 11.86 23.45 -11.46
N GLY A 40 10.94 22.52 -11.73
CA GLY A 40 9.54 22.66 -11.33
C GLY A 40 9.42 22.35 -9.84
N ALA A 41 9.08 23.35 -9.03
CA ALA A 41 8.69 23.14 -7.64
C ALA A 41 7.46 22.22 -7.60
N ALA A 42 7.51 21.18 -6.76
CA ALA A 42 6.41 20.27 -6.53
C ALA A 42 5.21 21.04 -5.96
N GLY A 43 4.21 21.31 -6.82
CA GLY A 43 2.88 21.70 -6.40
C GLY A 43 2.08 20.44 -6.12
N THR A 44 1.80 20.15 -4.86
CA THR A 44 0.79 19.18 -4.44
C THR A 44 -0.59 19.66 -4.86
N GLY A 45 -1.01 19.25 -6.05
CA GLY A 45 -2.40 19.31 -6.50
C GLY A 45 -2.86 17.88 -6.79
N ALA A 46 -3.39 17.22 -5.77
CA ALA A 46 -3.93 15.87 -5.91
C ALA A 46 -5.23 15.94 -6.73
N SER A 47 -5.20 15.34 -7.90
CA SER A 47 -6.40 14.96 -8.66
C SER A 47 -6.08 13.67 -9.40
N GLY A 48 -6.56 12.55 -8.85
CA GLY A 48 -6.84 11.28 -9.51
C GLY A 48 -5.86 10.80 -10.59
N GLY A 49 -4.94 9.91 -10.19
CA GLY A 49 -4.14 9.13 -11.14
C GLY A 49 -3.35 8.05 -10.42
N SER A 50 -3.89 6.83 -10.38
CA SER A 50 -3.23 5.64 -9.86
C SER A 50 -2.00 5.29 -10.71
N ILE A 51 -0.77 5.47 -10.22
CA ILE A 51 0.42 4.70 -10.65
C ILE A 51 1.42 4.64 -9.49
N GLY A 52 1.82 3.42 -9.12
CA GLY A 52 2.80 3.14 -8.08
C GLY A 52 4.22 3.65 -8.40
N GLY A 53 4.97 3.91 -7.33
CA GLY A 53 6.38 4.24 -7.38
C GLY A 53 7.01 4.14 -6.00
N PHE A 54 7.65 2.99 -5.72
CA PHE A 54 8.55 2.86 -4.58
C PHE A 54 9.91 3.43 -4.97
N GLY A 55 10.37 4.44 -4.24
CA GLY A 55 11.69 5.05 -4.42
C GLY A 55 11.95 6.01 -3.28
N GLY A 56 12.62 5.53 -2.24
CA GLY A 56 12.73 6.20 -0.95
C GLY A 56 13.50 7.52 -0.95
N THR A 57 13.22 8.33 0.07
CA THR A 57 14.19 9.16 0.79
C THR A 57 13.64 9.35 2.20
N MET A 58 14.33 8.83 3.21
CA MET A 58 14.06 9.18 4.61
C MET A 58 14.43 10.66 4.79
N ILE A 59 13.45 11.54 5.01
CA ILE A 59 13.69 12.90 5.47
C ILE A 59 13.17 13.03 6.91
N THR A 60 14.13 13.29 7.77
CA THR A 60 14.02 13.69 9.18
C THR A 60 13.08 14.88 9.37
N GLY A 61 12.38 14.89 10.51
CA GLY A 61 11.26 15.79 10.87
C GLY A 61 11.31 17.25 10.38
N GLY A 62 10.16 17.70 9.89
CA GLY A 62 9.84 19.09 9.61
C GLY A 62 8.54 19.49 10.30
N THR A 63 8.62 20.51 11.14
CA THR A 63 7.49 21.19 11.80
C THR A 63 6.61 21.92 10.78
N GLY A 64 5.28 21.77 10.89
CA GLY A 64 4.23 22.69 10.42
C GLY A 64 4.47 23.46 9.12
N GLY A 65 3.97 22.93 8.00
CA GLY A 65 3.88 23.67 6.73
C GLY A 65 2.62 24.54 6.69
N VAL A 66 2.82 25.86 6.67
CA VAL A 66 1.80 26.89 6.40
C VAL A 66 1.49 26.90 4.90
N GLY A 67 0.21 27.08 4.54
CA GLY A 67 -0.38 26.91 3.20
C GLY A 67 0.45 27.40 2.01
N GLY A 68 0.58 26.53 1.01
CA GLY A 68 1.14 26.86 -0.29
C GLY A 68 0.18 27.76 -1.09
N THR A 69 0.66 28.91 -1.50
CA THR A 69 -0.02 29.79 -2.46
C THR A 69 0.00 29.14 -3.85
N GLY A 70 -1.19 29.03 -4.45
CA GLY A 70 -1.41 28.32 -5.71
C GLY A 70 -0.54 28.82 -6.87
N GLY A 71 0.09 27.86 -7.56
CA GLY A 71 0.83 28.12 -8.79
C GLY A 71 -0.11 28.53 -9.92
N VAL A 72 0.18 29.67 -10.54
CA VAL A 72 -0.54 30.19 -11.70
C VAL A 72 -0.14 29.37 -12.93
N GLY A 73 -0.97 28.39 -13.31
CA GLY A 73 -0.75 27.54 -14.48
C GLY A 73 -1.12 28.24 -15.80
N GLY A 74 -0.18 28.24 -16.74
CA GLY A 74 -0.39 28.17 -18.20
C GLY A 74 -1.34 29.15 -18.88
N LYS A 75 -0.78 30.17 -19.56
CA LYS A 75 -1.49 30.92 -20.61
C LYS A 75 -1.86 29.99 -21.77
N GLY A 76 -3.14 29.80 -22.05
CA GLY A 76 -3.53 29.12 -23.30
C GLY A 76 -4.99 28.69 -23.48
N GLY A 77 -5.97 29.41 -22.96
CA GLY A 77 -7.37 29.15 -23.30
C GLY A 77 -8.28 30.29 -22.88
N THR A 78 -9.10 30.81 -23.79
CA THR A 78 -10.11 31.86 -23.55
C THR A 78 -11.33 31.35 -22.75
N GLY A 79 -11.17 30.27 -21.98
CA GLY A 79 -12.15 29.82 -20.99
C GLY A 79 -11.91 30.58 -19.67
N GLY A 80 -12.97 31.00 -19.00
CA GLY A 80 -12.87 31.74 -17.74
C GLY A 80 -11.93 31.05 -16.74
N THR A 81 -11.21 31.85 -15.96
CA THR A 81 -10.35 31.37 -14.87
C THR A 81 -11.18 30.49 -13.94
N TYR A 82 -10.88 29.20 -13.86
CA TYR A 82 -11.43 28.34 -12.82
C TYR A 82 -10.98 28.90 -11.47
N VAL A 83 -11.94 29.37 -10.68
CA VAL A 83 -11.72 29.74 -9.29
C VAL A 83 -12.15 28.54 -8.47
N ASP A 84 -11.18 27.83 -7.90
CA ASP A 84 -11.46 26.82 -6.89
C ASP A 84 -12.15 27.52 -5.71
N PRO A 85 -13.40 27.17 -5.36
CA PRO A 85 -14.08 27.75 -4.21
C PRO A 85 -13.34 27.46 -2.89
N GLY A 86 -12.38 26.52 -2.91
CA GLY A 86 -11.64 26.07 -1.76
C GLY A 86 -12.49 25.15 -0.88
N CYS A 87 -11.81 24.30 -0.13
CA CYS A 87 -12.43 23.57 0.96
C CYS A 87 -12.21 24.34 2.27
N PRO A 88 -13.18 24.32 3.20
CA PRO A 88 -12.95 24.83 4.54
C PRO A 88 -11.76 24.10 5.17
N ASP A 89 -10.91 24.83 5.89
CA ASP A 89 -9.80 24.25 6.65
C ASP A 89 -10.38 23.50 7.86
N ALA A 90 -10.75 22.24 7.63
CA ALA A 90 -11.24 21.32 8.63
C ALA A 90 -10.15 20.29 8.95
N ALA A 91 -9.95 20.02 10.24
CA ALA A 91 -9.06 18.95 10.66
C ALA A 91 -9.59 17.60 10.16
N PRO A 92 -8.71 16.68 9.71
CA PRO A 92 -9.12 15.33 9.34
C PRO A 92 -9.83 14.62 10.49
N PRO A 93 -10.90 13.86 10.22
CA PRO A 93 -11.52 13.02 11.23
C PRO A 93 -10.54 12.02 11.83
N PRO A 94 -10.70 11.64 13.11
CA PRO A 94 -9.87 10.61 13.71
C PRO A 94 -10.10 9.24 13.02
N PRO A 95 -9.10 8.35 12.99
CA PRO A 95 -9.26 7.02 12.42
C PRO A 95 -10.30 6.18 13.16
N ILE A 96 -11.05 5.37 12.42
CA ILE A 96 -12.02 4.41 12.97
C ILE A 96 -11.26 3.17 13.45
N LYS A 97 -11.40 2.80 14.72
CA LYS A 97 -10.61 1.71 15.34
C LYS A 97 -11.52 0.72 16.06
N ASP A 98 -12.27 -0.06 15.28
CA ASP A 98 -13.16 -1.08 15.87
C ASP A 98 -12.36 -2.29 16.38
N CYS A 99 -11.18 -2.51 15.81
CA CYS A 99 -10.27 -3.60 16.13
C CYS A 99 -8.82 -3.24 15.79
N ASP A 100 -7.86 -4.06 16.23
CA ASP A 100 -6.43 -3.94 15.90
C ASP A 100 -6.03 -5.03 14.89
N PRO A 101 -5.62 -4.68 13.65
CA PRO A 101 -5.18 -5.65 12.63
C PRO A 101 -3.95 -6.49 13.01
N PHE A 102 -3.13 -6.01 13.95
CA PHE A 102 -1.91 -6.69 14.41
C PHE A 102 -2.06 -7.29 15.81
N GLY A 103 -3.14 -6.96 16.51
CA GLY A 103 -3.44 -7.43 17.85
C GLY A 103 -4.11 -8.81 17.87
N PRO A 104 -4.42 -9.33 19.07
CA PRO A 104 -5.32 -10.45 19.21
C PRO A 104 -6.67 -10.14 18.54
N ASN A 105 -7.26 -11.11 17.84
CA ASN A 105 -8.55 -10.90 17.19
C ASN A 105 -9.64 -10.57 18.22
N THR A 106 -10.10 -9.32 18.24
CA THR A 106 -11.22 -8.84 19.08
C THR A 106 -12.56 -8.91 18.36
N CYS A 107 -12.58 -9.32 17.09
CA CYS A 107 -13.80 -9.39 16.30
C CYS A 107 -14.69 -10.58 16.71
N PRO A 108 -16.01 -10.48 16.48
CA PRO A 108 -16.94 -11.59 16.63
C PRO A 108 -16.49 -12.88 15.91
N GLY A 109 -17.03 -14.02 16.36
CA GLY A 109 -16.68 -15.32 15.80
C GLY A 109 -16.97 -15.41 14.31
N GLY A 110 -15.96 -15.79 13.52
CA GLY A 110 -16.04 -15.84 12.05
C GLY A 110 -15.65 -14.54 11.36
N GLU A 111 -15.20 -13.53 12.10
CA GLU A 111 -14.70 -12.27 11.56
C GLU A 111 -13.22 -12.07 11.88
N ALA A 112 -12.57 -11.21 11.10
CA ALA A 112 -11.22 -10.74 11.34
C ALA A 112 -11.17 -9.22 11.19
N CYS A 113 -10.10 -8.63 11.73
CA CYS A 113 -9.87 -7.20 11.64
C CYS A 113 -9.19 -6.84 10.32
N TYR A 114 -9.84 -6.01 9.51
CA TYR A 114 -9.32 -5.57 8.23
C TYR A 114 -9.15 -4.04 8.20
N PRO A 115 -8.00 -3.54 7.73
CA PRO A 115 -7.84 -2.12 7.47
C PRO A 115 -8.74 -1.72 6.28
N PHE A 116 -9.26 -0.50 6.31
CA PHE A 116 -10.06 0.04 5.22
C PHE A 116 -9.74 1.51 4.96
N VAL A 117 -10.05 1.92 3.74
CA VAL A 117 -10.05 3.31 3.29
C VAL A 117 -11.43 3.62 2.73
N GLN A 118 -12.08 4.65 3.23
CA GLN A 118 -13.29 5.19 2.65
C GLN A 118 -12.94 6.49 1.93
N TYR A 119 -12.96 6.43 0.61
CA TYR A 119 -12.75 7.61 -0.23
C TYR A 119 -13.91 8.61 -0.11
N PRO A 120 -13.63 9.91 -0.20
CA PRO A 120 -14.64 10.96 -0.12
C PRO A 120 -15.66 10.83 -1.24
N THR A 121 -16.93 11.07 -0.93
CA THR A 121 -18.03 11.03 -1.92
C THR A 121 -18.47 12.41 -2.37
N LYS A 122 -18.07 13.46 -1.64
CA LYS A 122 -18.38 14.86 -1.94
C LYS A 122 -17.10 15.68 -2.04
N PRO A 123 -17.14 16.81 -2.77
CA PRO A 123 -16.09 17.82 -2.68
C PRO A 123 -15.91 18.24 -1.22
N CYS A 124 -14.66 18.28 -0.77
CA CYS A 124 -14.25 18.66 0.59
C CYS A 124 -14.52 17.63 1.71
N ASP A 125 -15.01 16.44 1.40
CA ASP A 125 -14.92 15.33 2.36
C ASP A 125 -13.45 14.87 2.49
N HIS A 126 -13.09 14.34 3.66
CA HIS A 126 -11.78 13.73 3.88
C HIS A 126 -11.85 12.22 3.68
N GLU A 127 -10.73 11.63 3.27
CA GLU A 127 -10.56 10.18 3.34
C GLU A 127 -10.63 9.71 4.80
N LEU A 128 -11.40 8.65 5.03
CA LEU A 128 -11.47 8.02 6.36
C LEU A 128 -10.66 6.73 6.33
N PHE A 129 -9.79 6.60 7.32
CA PHE A 129 -8.94 5.44 7.51
C PHE A 129 -9.34 4.71 8.77
N GLY A 130 -9.19 3.39 8.79
CA GLY A 130 -9.47 2.65 10.00
C GLY A 130 -9.30 1.15 9.86
N ALA A 131 -9.82 0.43 10.85
CA ALA A 131 -9.94 -1.01 10.84
C ALA A 131 -11.33 -1.43 11.35
N ILE A 132 -11.94 -2.38 10.65
CA ILE A 132 -13.28 -2.91 10.93
C ILE A 132 -13.26 -4.43 11.03
N CYS A 133 -14.22 -4.97 11.77
CA CYS A 133 -14.50 -6.40 11.77
C CYS A 133 -15.32 -6.76 10.54
N ALA A 134 -14.83 -7.71 9.75
CA ALA A 134 -15.54 -8.25 8.59
C ALA A 134 -15.38 -9.78 8.50
N PRO A 135 -16.25 -10.49 7.77
CA PRO A 135 -16.17 -11.95 7.64
C PRO A 135 -14.79 -12.42 7.19
N VAL A 136 -14.24 -13.42 7.89
CA VAL A 136 -12.89 -13.91 7.61
C VAL A 136 -12.86 -14.72 6.32
N GLY A 137 -11.95 -14.35 5.42
CA GLY A 137 -11.65 -15.11 4.21
C GLY A 137 -10.68 -16.28 4.45
N THR A 138 -10.26 -16.92 3.37
CA THR A 138 -9.30 -18.04 3.41
C THR A 138 -8.05 -17.81 2.56
N GLY A 139 -8.03 -16.75 1.74
CA GLY A 139 -6.92 -16.40 0.87
C GLY A 139 -5.66 -15.99 1.64
N LYS A 140 -4.50 -16.36 1.11
CA LYS A 140 -3.17 -16.16 1.67
C LYS A 140 -2.31 -15.33 0.72
N GLN A 141 -1.06 -15.07 1.08
CA GLN A 141 -0.11 -14.31 0.27
C GLN A 141 -0.12 -14.75 -1.20
N GLY A 142 -0.44 -13.83 -2.11
CA GLY A 142 -0.44 -14.05 -3.56
C GLY A 142 -1.71 -14.72 -4.11
N ASP A 143 -2.66 -15.13 -3.26
CA ASP A 143 -3.92 -15.69 -3.74
C ASP A 143 -4.78 -14.57 -4.37
N PRO A 144 -5.47 -14.83 -5.50
CA PRO A 144 -6.34 -13.85 -6.12
C PRO A 144 -7.53 -13.52 -5.20
N CYS A 145 -7.89 -12.24 -5.13
CA CYS A 145 -8.91 -11.79 -4.20
C CYS A 145 -9.93 -10.83 -4.82
N GLY A 146 -11.12 -10.81 -4.22
CA GLY A 146 -12.06 -9.69 -4.32
C GLY A 146 -12.14 -8.97 -2.97
N ALA A 147 -13.22 -8.24 -2.72
CA ALA A 147 -13.34 -7.38 -1.54
C ALA A 147 -13.17 -8.07 -0.17
N GLN A 148 -13.45 -9.37 -0.02
CA GLN A 148 -13.56 -10.04 1.30
C GLN A 148 -13.00 -11.48 1.33
N ASN A 149 -12.03 -11.82 0.48
CA ASN A 149 -11.59 -13.22 0.33
C ASN A 149 -10.31 -13.56 1.11
N CYS A 150 -9.63 -12.58 1.70
CA CYS A 150 -8.35 -12.79 2.37
C CYS A 150 -8.55 -13.23 3.82
N ALA A 151 -7.70 -14.12 4.31
CA ALA A 151 -7.68 -14.51 5.72
C ALA A 151 -7.31 -13.32 6.63
N GLY A 152 -7.57 -13.44 7.93
CA GLY A 152 -7.15 -12.42 8.91
C GLY A 152 -5.63 -12.20 8.87
N GLY A 153 -5.21 -10.93 8.94
CA GLY A 153 -3.81 -10.53 8.75
C GLY A 153 -3.38 -10.38 7.28
N PHE A 154 -4.31 -10.50 6.33
CA PHE A 154 -4.10 -10.23 4.91
C PHE A 154 -5.10 -9.19 4.41
N VAL A 155 -4.69 -8.39 3.42
CA VAL A 155 -5.55 -7.41 2.75
C VAL A 155 -5.51 -7.63 1.24
N CYS A 156 -6.64 -7.43 0.56
CA CYS A 156 -6.71 -7.50 -0.90
C CYS A 156 -6.21 -6.19 -1.51
N VAL A 157 -5.13 -6.24 -2.28
CA VAL A 157 -4.53 -5.07 -2.93
C VAL A 157 -4.55 -5.22 -4.44
N VAL A 158 -4.60 -4.09 -5.14
CA VAL A 158 -4.46 -4.05 -6.60
C VAL A 158 -2.97 -4.01 -6.95
N THR A 159 -2.53 -4.95 -7.76
CA THR A 159 -1.16 -5.04 -8.26
C THR A 159 -1.13 -5.01 -9.78
N GLY A 160 0.06 -4.97 -10.38
CA GLY A 160 0.21 -4.94 -11.83
C GLY A 160 -0.34 -6.19 -12.55
N GLN A 161 -0.66 -7.26 -11.82
CA GLN A 161 -1.15 -8.53 -12.37
C GLN A 161 -2.61 -8.83 -12.01
N GLY A 162 -3.29 -7.97 -11.25
CA GLY A 162 -4.66 -8.19 -10.80
C GLY A 162 -4.85 -7.75 -9.35
N THR A 163 -5.65 -8.51 -8.61
CA THR A 163 -5.86 -8.29 -7.17
C THR A 163 -5.39 -9.52 -6.42
N GLU A 164 -4.56 -9.32 -5.40
CA GLU A 164 -4.01 -10.41 -4.59
C GLU A 164 -4.04 -10.11 -3.09
N CYS A 165 -4.16 -11.15 -2.28
CA CYS A 165 -4.05 -11.05 -0.84
C CYS A 165 -2.57 -10.85 -0.47
N VAL A 166 -2.26 -9.76 0.22
CA VAL A 166 -0.92 -9.50 0.77
C VAL A 166 -0.97 -9.51 2.29
N GLN A 167 0.05 -10.09 2.91
CA GLN A 167 0.19 -10.09 4.36
C GLN A 167 0.38 -8.66 4.86
N LEU A 168 -0.33 -8.30 5.91
CA LEU A 168 -0.16 -7.02 6.60
C LEU A 168 1.15 -7.02 7.40
N CYS A 169 1.81 -5.87 7.41
CA CYS A 169 2.98 -5.61 8.23
C CYS A 169 2.86 -4.25 8.91
N ASP A 170 3.46 -4.14 10.08
CA ASP A 170 3.52 -2.89 10.82
C ASP A 170 4.78 -2.13 10.39
N LEU A 171 4.59 -0.95 9.80
CA LEU A 171 5.68 -0.13 9.27
C LEU A 171 6.66 0.29 10.36
N PHE A 172 6.17 0.44 11.61
CA PHE A 172 6.94 0.98 12.73
C PHE A 172 7.14 -0.04 13.85
N GLY A 173 6.45 -1.17 13.82
CA GLY A 173 6.46 -2.15 14.89
C GLY A 173 7.00 -3.53 14.53
N ALA A 174 6.41 -4.53 15.20
CA ALA A 174 6.95 -5.87 15.30
C ALA A 174 6.45 -6.83 14.22
N ALA A 175 5.28 -6.58 13.62
CA ALA A 175 4.77 -7.40 12.53
C ALA A 175 5.63 -7.20 11.28
N LYS A 176 6.47 -8.19 10.97
CA LYS A 176 7.39 -8.19 9.83
C LYS A 176 6.88 -9.08 8.71
N CYS A 177 7.28 -8.74 7.49
CA CYS A 177 7.06 -9.59 6.34
C CYS A 177 7.87 -10.89 6.41
N PRO A 178 7.37 -11.97 5.78
CA PRO A 178 8.15 -13.19 5.56
C PRO A 178 9.50 -12.90 4.87
N PRO A 179 10.51 -13.77 5.06
CA PRO A 179 11.80 -13.62 4.39
C PRO A 179 11.66 -13.49 2.87
N GLY A 180 12.29 -12.46 2.31
CA GLY A 180 12.25 -12.18 0.87
C GLY A 180 11.19 -11.18 0.44
N LEU A 181 10.32 -10.71 1.36
CA LEU A 181 9.33 -9.67 1.10
C LEU A 181 9.64 -8.39 1.88
N PHE A 182 9.24 -7.25 1.31
CA PHE A 182 9.42 -5.92 1.89
C PHE A 182 8.10 -5.40 2.45
N CYS A 183 8.17 -4.78 3.64
CA CYS A 183 7.03 -4.08 4.20
C CYS A 183 6.92 -2.70 3.55
N VAL A 184 5.86 -2.51 2.78
CA VAL A 184 5.65 -1.32 1.95
C VAL A 184 4.36 -0.63 2.41
N PRO A 185 4.37 0.70 2.60
CA PRO A 185 3.18 1.42 3.07
C PRO A 185 2.00 1.24 2.13
N ILE A 186 0.82 1.01 2.72
CA ILE A 186 -0.46 1.08 2.03
C ILE A 186 -1.16 2.39 2.39
N ASP A 187 -2.33 2.65 1.80
CA ASP A 187 -3.14 3.86 2.01
C ASP A 187 -3.65 4.03 3.47
N VAL A 188 -3.20 3.22 4.44
CA VAL A 188 -3.55 3.36 5.86
C VAL A 188 -2.28 3.64 6.66
N GLU A 189 -2.27 4.74 7.38
CA GLU A 189 -1.10 5.19 8.15
C GLU A 189 -0.61 4.12 9.14
N GLY A 190 0.71 3.86 9.14
CA GLY A 190 1.35 2.87 10.00
C GLY A 190 1.21 1.41 9.54
N ILE A 191 0.40 1.15 8.51
CA ILE A 191 0.15 -0.19 7.97
C ILE A 191 0.84 -0.33 6.62
N GLY A 192 1.48 -1.48 6.41
CA GLY A 192 2.04 -1.87 5.14
C GLY A 192 1.52 -3.22 4.66
N GLY A 193 1.81 -3.52 3.39
CA GLY A 193 1.64 -4.83 2.78
C GLY A 193 3.00 -5.44 2.44
N CYS A 194 3.08 -6.77 2.46
CA CYS A 194 4.27 -7.53 2.11
C CYS A 194 4.30 -7.88 0.61
N TYR A 195 5.34 -7.41 -0.09
CA TYR A 195 5.58 -7.63 -1.52
C TYR A 195 6.99 -8.15 -1.81
#